data_AF-A0A7W2TTT2-F1
#
_entry.id   AF-A0A7W2TTT2-F1
#
_cell.length_a   1.000
_cell.length_b   1.000
_cell.length_c   1.000
_cell.angle_alpha   90.00
_cell.angle_beta   90.00
_cell.angle_gamma   90.00
#
_symmetry.space_group_name_H-M   'P 1'
#
loop_
_entity.id
_entity.type
_entity.pdbx_description
1 polymer ?
#
loop_
_entity_poly.entity_id
_entity_poly.type
_entity_poly.pdbx_seq_one_letter_code
_entity_poly.pdbx_strand_id
1 'polypeptide(L)'
;MLKDLLDKLEENSDIDAYSDLDSYRDLDPLTDLNFAADFDNYSTEPELFLDVPYVPTKESLVGEILDLAKVGPRDLLYDLGSGDGRIVVAAAKERGSRAVGIDLDPIRVADAMEYAGWSGVEYMVDFIEGSIFTEDISEATVVTLYLLDSVNLELRPRLLHTLRPGTRIVSHAFNMGDWAADERRSLSGATLYKWVVPAQIAGTWEWNRADGKTYRIELQQKFQKVSGSVYLDGEKAHLESAKLSGCRLELMLREHKTAPFDCFTLQYSDSRGGSELLSVTED
;
A
#
# COMPACT_ATOMS: atom_id res chain seq x y z
N MET A 1 21.17 10.82 -0.98
CA MET A 1 19.78 10.77 -1.49
C MET A 1 19.72 10.22 -2.91
N LEU A 2 20.08 10.97 -3.96
CA LEU A 2 20.12 10.41 -5.34
C LEU A 2 21.18 9.30 -5.50
N LYS A 3 22.32 9.44 -4.82
CA LYS A 3 23.37 8.40 -4.81
C LYS A 3 22.94 7.12 -4.09
N ASP A 4 22.35 7.22 -2.90
CA ASP A 4 21.82 6.04 -2.18
C ASP A 4 20.67 5.37 -2.95
N LEU A 5 19.94 6.15 -3.76
CA LEU A 5 18.91 5.63 -4.66
C LEU A 5 19.54 4.85 -5.82
N LEU A 6 20.54 5.42 -6.48
CA LEU A 6 21.30 4.74 -7.53
C LEU A 6 21.99 3.49 -6.99
N ASP A 7 22.61 3.54 -5.82
CA ASP A 7 23.26 2.39 -5.18
C ASP A 7 22.24 1.26 -4.85
N LYS A 8 21.02 1.61 -4.38
CA LYS A 8 19.94 0.63 -4.14
C LYS A 8 19.29 0.11 -5.42
N LEU A 9 19.25 0.91 -6.49
CA LEU A 9 18.76 0.49 -7.80
C LEU A 9 19.79 -0.41 -8.50
N GLU A 10 21.08 -0.09 -8.37
CA GLU A 10 22.22 -0.86 -8.88
C GLU A 10 22.35 -2.21 -8.16
N GLU A 11 22.14 -2.28 -6.85
CA GLU A 11 22.10 -3.55 -6.11
C GLU A 11 20.94 -4.49 -6.54
N ASN A 12 19.92 -3.99 -7.25
CA ASN A 12 18.75 -4.75 -7.71
C ASN A 12 18.69 -4.96 -9.24
N SER A 13 19.66 -4.41 -9.97
CA SER A 13 19.76 -4.51 -11.41
C SER A 13 20.90 -5.45 -11.81
N ASP A 14 20.58 -6.67 -12.21
CA ASP A 14 21.46 -7.44 -13.08
C ASP A 14 21.50 -6.73 -14.45
N ILE A 15 22.44 -5.79 -14.61
CA ILE A 15 22.68 -5.08 -15.88
C ILE A 15 23.67 -5.89 -16.72
N ASP A 16 23.14 -6.66 -17.67
CA ASP A 16 23.85 -7.12 -18.87
C ASP A 16 23.14 -6.53 -20.11
N ALA A 17 23.02 -5.21 -20.16
CA ALA A 17 22.38 -4.52 -21.28
C ALA A 17 23.01 -3.16 -21.59
N TYR A 18 24.34 -3.07 -21.66
CA TYR A 18 25.03 -1.97 -22.33
C TYR A 18 26.34 -2.46 -22.95
N SER A 19 26.23 -3.17 -24.07
CA SER A 19 27.36 -3.42 -24.96
C SER A 19 26.87 -3.43 -26.41
N ASP A 20 26.46 -2.27 -26.91
CA ASP A 20 26.32 -1.98 -28.35
C ASP A 20 26.00 -0.49 -28.58
N LEU A 21 26.96 0.38 -28.28
CA LEU A 21 26.96 1.78 -28.72
C LEU A 21 28.37 2.14 -29.20
N ASP A 22 28.80 1.49 -30.27
CA ASP A 22 30.09 1.76 -30.93
C ASP A 22 29.95 1.76 -32.47
N SER A 23 28.85 2.32 -33.00
CA SER A 23 28.66 2.41 -34.45
C SER A 23 27.91 3.63 -34.95
N TYR A 24 28.24 4.84 -34.50
CA TYR A 24 27.97 6.06 -35.27
C TYR A 24 29.09 7.09 -35.05
N ARG A 25 30.22 6.84 -35.71
CA ARG A 25 31.16 7.90 -36.10
C ARG A 25 30.79 8.38 -37.50
N ASP A 26 30.98 9.67 -37.70
CA ASP A 26 31.01 10.41 -38.98
C ASP A 26 29.69 11.06 -39.43
N LEU A 27 29.40 12.27 -38.90
CA LEU A 27 28.85 13.39 -39.67
C LEU A 27 29.39 14.74 -39.14
N ASP A 28 30.07 15.47 -40.02
CA ASP A 28 30.78 16.76 -39.83
C ASP A 28 29.80 17.97 -39.80
N PRO A 29 30.14 19.13 -39.20
CA PRO A 29 29.20 20.17 -38.80
C PRO A 29 29.03 21.29 -39.83
N LEU A 30 27.83 21.88 -39.82
CA LEU A 30 27.48 23.23 -40.30
C LEU A 30 27.80 23.58 -41.77
N THR A 31 26.76 23.63 -42.60
CA THR A 31 26.51 24.68 -43.60
C THR A 31 25.14 24.46 -44.25
N ASP A 32 24.10 25.13 -43.76
CA ASP A 32 23.33 26.08 -44.57
C ASP A 32 22.10 26.59 -43.82
N LEU A 33 22.15 27.90 -43.57
CA LEU A 33 21.11 28.75 -43.02
C LEU A 33 19.96 28.88 -44.02
N ASN A 34 18.76 28.47 -43.63
CA ASN A 34 17.53 29.26 -43.76
C ASN A 34 16.31 28.48 -43.26
N PHE A 35 15.99 28.62 -41.97
CA PHE A 35 14.61 28.57 -41.47
C PHE A 35 14.52 29.50 -40.26
N ALA A 36 14.73 30.78 -40.51
CA ALA A 36 14.34 31.85 -39.59
C ALA A 36 12.85 32.14 -39.77
N ALA A 37 12.01 31.32 -39.16
CA ALA A 37 10.62 31.59 -38.79
C ALA A 37 10.13 30.35 -38.03
N ASP A 38 9.61 30.55 -36.81
CA ASP A 38 9.01 29.56 -35.87
C ASP A 38 9.78 29.33 -34.56
N PHE A 39 10.73 30.20 -34.20
CA PHE A 39 11.17 30.37 -32.81
C PHE A 39 10.21 31.28 -32.04
N ASP A 40 8.98 30.83 -31.78
CA ASP A 40 8.04 31.49 -30.84
C ASP A 40 7.03 30.48 -30.23
N ASN A 41 7.46 29.24 -29.98
CA ASN A 41 6.64 28.30 -29.20
C ASN A 41 7.48 27.44 -28.25
N TYR A 42 8.25 28.11 -27.39
CA TYR A 42 8.65 27.48 -26.13
C TYR A 42 7.47 27.64 -25.17
N SER A 43 6.61 26.62 -25.09
CA SER A 43 5.75 26.43 -23.93
C SER A 43 6.63 26.50 -22.68
N THR A 44 6.40 27.53 -21.87
CA THR A 44 6.97 27.66 -20.52
C THR A 44 6.14 26.81 -19.55
N GLU A 45 6.01 25.52 -19.82
CA GLU A 45 5.55 24.57 -18.81
C GLU A 45 6.74 24.32 -17.88
N PRO A 46 6.63 24.53 -16.56
CA PRO A 46 7.71 24.23 -15.65
C PRO A 46 8.08 22.74 -15.79
N GLU A 47 9.36 22.44 -15.96
CA GLU A 47 9.86 21.06 -15.87
C GLU A 47 9.30 20.43 -14.59
N LEU A 48 8.40 19.46 -14.75
CA LEU A 48 7.83 18.68 -13.65
C LEU A 48 8.99 17.96 -12.95
N PHE A 49 9.49 18.55 -11.86
CA PHE A 49 10.44 17.91 -10.98
C PHE A 49 9.70 16.81 -10.21
N LEU A 50 9.77 15.60 -10.73
CA LEU A 50 9.22 14.42 -10.06
C LEU A 50 10.16 14.04 -8.90
N ASP A 51 9.62 13.94 -7.69
CA ASP A 51 10.38 13.58 -6.49
C ASP A 51 10.89 12.12 -6.49
N VAL A 52 10.35 11.29 -7.39
CA VAL A 52 10.69 9.87 -7.55
C VAL A 52 10.95 9.58 -9.04
N PRO A 53 12.12 9.03 -9.42
CA PRO A 53 12.39 8.67 -10.81
C PRO A 53 11.58 7.43 -11.20
N TYR A 54 11.19 7.35 -12.47
CA TYR A 54 10.49 6.19 -13.00
C TYR A 54 11.44 4.99 -13.11
N VAL A 55 11.18 3.97 -12.28
CA VAL A 55 11.78 2.63 -12.40
C VAL A 55 10.65 1.61 -12.29
N PRO A 56 10.35 0.83 -13.33
CA PRO A 56 9.24 -0.10 -13.27
C PRO A 56 9.54 -1.31 -12.38
N THR A 57 8.49 -1.83 -11.74
CA THR A 57 8.54 -3.16 -11.12
C THR A 57 8.67 -4.23 -12.20
N LYS A 58 9.62 -5.17 -12.05
CA LYS A 58 9.78 -6.30 -12.98
C LYS A 58 8.46 -7.08 -13.11
N GLU A 59 8.05 -7.44 -14.32
CA GLU A 59 6.78 -8.16 -14.58
C GLU A 59 6.63 -9.42 -13.71
N SER A 60 7.73 -10.16 -13.52
CA SER A 60 7.74 -11.37 -12.68
C SER A 60 7.37 -11.12 -11.22
N LEU A 61 7.49 -9.88 -10.72
CA LEU A 61 7.17 -9.51 -9.34
C LEU A 61 5.74 -8.97 -9.21
N VAL A 62 5.09 -8.56 -10.30
CA VAL A 62 3.72 -8.02 -10.27
C VAL A 62 2.74 -9.07 -9.74
N GLY A 63 2.82 -10.30 -10.22
CA GLY A 63 2.00 -11.42 -9.70
C GLY A 63 2.21 -11.66 -8.20
N GLU A 64 3.45 -11.58 -7.72
CA GLU A 64 3.78 -11.75 -6.30
C GLU A 64 3.21 -10.62 -5.42
N ILE A 65 3.19 -9.39 -5.92
CA ILE A 65 2.54 -8.25 -5.25
C ILE A 65 1.04 -8.51 -5.11
N LEU A 66 0.38 -8.90 -6.20
CA LEU A 66 -1.06 -9.20 -6.22
C LEU A 66 -1.40 -10.39 -5.31
N ASP A 67 -0.56 -11.43 -5.28
CA ASP A 67 -0.75 -12.61 -4.45
C ASP A 67 -0.53 -12.32 -2.96
N LEU A 68 0.49 -11.53 -2.63
CA LEU A 68 0.75 -11.08 -1.26
C LEU A 68 -0.43 -10.22 -0.75
N ALA A 69 -0.94 -9.31 -1.58
CA ALA A 69 -2.15 -8.53 -1.31
C ALA A 69 -3.43 -9.37 -1.34
N LYS A 70 -3.39 -10.61 -1.83
CA LYS A 70 -4.56 -11.47 -2.05
C LYS A 70 -5.64 -10.73 -2.86
N VAL A 71 -5.24 -10.07 -3.95
CA VAL A 71 -6.15 -9.33 -4.83
C VAL A 71 -7.14 -10.31 -5.46
N GLY A 72 -8.42 -9.96 -5.43
CA GLY A 72 -9.48 -10.71 -6.08
C GLY A 72 -10.54 -9.83 -6.74
N PRO A 73 -11.57 -10.42 -7.38
CA PRO A 73 -12.52 -9.68 -8.22
C PRO A 73 -13.46 -8.73 -7.46
N ARG A 74 -13.43 -8.76 -6.12
CA ARG A 74 -14.18 -7.83 -5.26
C ARG A 74 -13.36 -6.62 -4.84
N ASP A 75 -12.08 -6.60 -5.23
CA ASP A 75 -11.18 -5.52 -4.88
C ASP A 75 -11.27 -4.34 -5.83
N LEU A 76 -11.06 -3.17 -5.24
CA LEU A 76 -10.70 -1.95 -5.93
C LEU A 76 -9.25 -1.63 -5.54
N LEU A 77 -8.33 -1.92 -6.45
CA LEU A 77 -6.91 -1.69 -6.26
C LEU A 77 -6.55 -0.26 -6.65
N TYR A 78 -5.76 0.41 -5.83
CA TYR A 78 -5.12 1.68 -6.17
C TYR A 78 -3.61 1.50 -6.23
N ASP A 79 -2.98 1.87 -7.34
CA ASP A 79 -1.52 1.92 -7.48
C ASP A 79 -1.06 3.38 -7.42
N LEU A 80 -0.29 3.74 -6.39
CA LEU A 80 0.14 5.12 -6.15
C LEU A 80 1.55 5.32 -6.68
N GLY A 81 1.68 6.13 -7.74
CA GLY A 81 2.85 6.17 -8.61
C GLY A 81 2.80 5.03 -9.63
N SER A 82 1.72 4.96 -10.39
CA SER A 82 1.39 3.79 -11.22
C SER A 82 2.30 3.59 -12.44
N GLY A 83 3.06 4.60 -12.85
CA GLY A 83 3.96 4.52 -13.98
C GLY A 83 3.24 4.10 -15.27
N ASP A 84 3.76 3.09 -15.97
CA ASP A 84 3.12 2.51 -17.16
C ASP A 84 1.87 1.67 -16.88
N GLY A 85 1.37 1.67 -15.64
CA GLY A 85 0.11 1.03 -15.26
C GLY A 85 0.18 -0.50 -15.17
N ARG A 86 1.38 -1.11 -15.20
CA ARG A 86 1.49 -2.58 -15.25
C ARG A 86 0.81 -3.32 -14.11
N ILE A 87 0.83 -2.79 -12.89
CA ILE A 87 0.17 -3.42 -11.74
C ILE A 87 -1.35 -3.28 -11.87
N VAL A 88 -1.83 -2.10 -12.27
CA VAL A 88 -3.25 -1.80 -12.51
C VAL A 88 -3.83 -2.72 -13.60
N VAL A 89 -3.14 -2.83 -14.73
CA VAL A 89 -3.53 -3.69 -15.85
C VAL A 89 -3.48 -5.17 -15.45
N ALA A 90 -2.44 -5.64 -14.76
CA ALA A 90 -2.35 -7.02 -14.30
C ALA A 90 -3.45 -7.37 -13.29
N ALA A 91 -3.78 -6.48 -12.36
CA ALA A 91 -4.86 -6.68 -11.41
C ALA A 91 -6.20 -6.91 -12.13
N ALA A 92 -6.52 -6.07 -13.12
CA ALA A 92 -7.72 -6.23 -13.93
C ALA A 92 -7.69 -7.51 -14.79
N LYS A 93 -6.61 -7.75 -15.52
CA LYS A 93 -6.48 -8.85 -16.47
C LYS A 93 -6.41 -10.23 -15.81
N GLU A 94 -5.67 -10.34 -14.71
CA GLU A 94 -5.37 -11.63 -14.08
C GLU A 94 -6.22 -11.94 -12.85
N ARG A 95 -6.71 -10.91 -12.13
CA ARG A 95 -7.48 -11.07 -10.89
C ARG A 95 -8.94 -10.63 -11.04
N GLY A 96 -9.29 -9.98 -12.16
CA GLY A 96 -10.64 -9.49 -12.43
C GLY A 96 -11.08 -8.37 -11.48
N SER A 97 -10.13 -7.69 -10.82
CA SER A 97 -10.41 -6.57 -9.93
C SER A 97 -10.54 -5.27 -10.72
N ARG A 98 -11.35 -4.33 -10.21
CA ARG A 98 -11.24 -2.94 -10.68
C ARG A 98 -9.94 -2.35 -10.17
N ALA A 99 -9.31 -1.46 -10.93
CA ALA A 99 -8.08 -0.83 -10.49
C ALA A 99 -7.96 0.62 -10.96
N VAL A 100 -7.27 1.44 -10.18
CA VAL A 100 -7.01 2.84 -10.48
C VAL A 100 -5.51 3.10 -10.32
N GLY A 101 -4.88 3.65 -11.35
CA GLY A 101 -3.52 4.17 -11.25
C GLY A 101 -3.53 5.67 -11.00
N ILE A 102 -2.68 6.16 -10.10
CA ILE A 102 -2.44 7.59 -9.92
C ILE A 102 -0.97 7.85 -10.22
N ASP A 103 -0.69 8.76 -11.15
CA ASP A 103 0.67 9.20 -11.45
C ASP A 103 0.69 10.71 -11.71
N LEU A 104 1.82 11.35 -11.38
CA LEU A 104 1.98 12.80 -11.58
C LEU A 104 2.48 13.12 -13.00
N ASP A 105 3.12 12.17 -13.68
CA ASP A 105 3.65 12.35 -15.03
C ASP A 105 2.56 12.04 -16.08
N PRO A 106 2.09 13.05 -16.84
CA PRO A 106 1.07 12.85 -17.88
C PRO A 106 1.51 11.86 -18.97
N ILE A 107 2.81 11.73 -19.23
CA ILE A 107 3.33 10.76 -20.20
C ILE A 107 3.15 9.34 -19.67
N ARG A 108 3.40 9.10 -18.38
CA ARG A 108 3.17 7.78 -17.76
C ARG A 108 1.70 7.40 -17.78
N VAL A 109 0.81 8.35 -17.48
CA VAL A 109 -0.65 8.16 -17.55
C VAL A 109 -1.09 7.79 -18.97
N ALA A 110 -0.58 8.48 -19.99
CA ALA A 110 -0.87 8.18 -21.39
C ALA A 110 -0.40 6.76 -21.79
N ASP A 111 0.84 6.40 -21.45
CA ASP A 111 1.38 5.05 -21.68
C ASP A 111 0.51 3.97 -21.01
N ALA A 112 0.06 4.23 -19.78
CA ALA A 112 -0.77 3.31 -19.01
C ALA A 112 -2.17 3.11 -19.63
N MET A 113 -2.80 4.19 -20.11
CA MET A 113 -4.06 4.14 -20.83
C MET A 113 -3.95 3.34 -22.14
N GLU A 114 -2.87 3.55 -22.90
CA GLU A 114 -2.61 2.78 -24.13
C GLU A 114 -2.39 1.30 -23.81
N TYR A 115 -1.61 0.99 -22.77
CA TYR A 115 -1.37 -0.39 -22.36
C TYR A 115 -2.65 -1.11 -21.91
N ALA A 116 -3.54 -0.41 -21.19
CA ALA A 116 -4.84 -0.95 -20.81
C ALA A 116 -5.72 -1.27 -22.04
N GLY A 117 -5.73 -0.38 -23.03
CA GLY A 117 -6.46 -0.59 -24.29
C GLY A 117 -5.93 -1.76 -25.10
N TRP A 118 -4.61 -1.89 -25.25
CA TRP A 118 -4.00 -3.06 -25.91
C TRP A 118 -4.22 -4.35 -25.15
N SER A 119 -4.35 -4.27 -23.83
CA SER A 119 -4.66 -5.42 -22.98
C SER A 119 -6.14 -5.78 -22.94
N GLY A 120 -7.03 -4.94 -23.47
CA GLY A 120 -8.47 -5.15 -23.50
C GLY A 120 -9.14 -5.08 -22.12
N VAL A 121 -8.61 -4.26 -21.21
CA VAL A 121 -9.12 -4.09 -19.83
C VAL A 121 -9.50 -2.65 -19.49
N GLU A 122 -9.54 -1.76 -20.48
CA GLU A 122 -9.83 -0.33 -20.33
C GLU A 122 -11.19 -0.03 -19.65
N TYR A 123 -12.14 -0.97 -19.68
CA TYR A 123 -13.44 -0.86 -19.00
C TYR A 123 -13.39 -1.23 -17.50
N MET A 124 -12.28 -1.81 -17.02
CA MET A 124 -12.08 -2.21 -15.63
C MET A 124 -11.12 -1.30 -14.87
N VAL A 125 -10.36 -0.48 -15.59
CA VAL A 125 -9.30 0.35 -15.02
C VAL A 125 -9.52 1.83 -15.30
N ASP A 126 -8.95 2.68 -14.46
CA ASP A 126 -8.88 4.12 -14.66
C ASP A 126 -7.47 4.63 -14.34
N PHE A 127 -7.08 5.76 -14.91
CA PHE A 127 -5.80 6.40 -14.65
C PHE A 127 -6.00 7.89 -14.42
N ILE A 128 -5.47 8.38 -13.30
CA ILE A 128 -5.59 9.76 -12.84
C ILE A 128 -4.22 10.40 -12.92
N GLU A 129 -4.11 11.47 -13.71
CA GLU A 129 -3.01 12.41 -13.61
C GLU A 129 -3.21 13.26 -12.35
N GLY A 130 -2.41 13.02 -11.31
CA GLY A 130 -2.60 13.68 -10.03
C GLY A 130 -1.59 13.30 -8.97
N SER A 131 -1.62 14.04 -7.86
CA SER A 131 -0.74 13.79 -6.73
C SER A 131 -1.33 12.74 -5.80
N ILE A 132 -0.54 11.71 -5.50
CA ILE A 132 -0.88 10.66 -4.52
C ILE A 132 -1.15 11.22 -3.11
N PHE A 133 -0.72 12.45 -2.83
CA PHE A 133 -0.95 13.13 -1.56
C PHE A 133 -2.33 13.81 -1.47
N THR A 134 -3.00 14.06 -2.60
CA THR A 134 -4.26 14.82 -2.66
C THR A 134 -5.43 13.98 -3.14
N GLU A 135 -5.22 13.07 -4.09
CA GLU A 135 -6.27 12.26 -4.70
C GLU A 135 -7.04 11.39 -3.71
N ASP A 136 -8.36 11.26 -3.90
CA ASP A 136 -9.21 10.43 -3.03
C ASP A 136 -8.95 8.95 -3.27
N ILE A 137 -8.35 8.31 -2.26
CA ILE A 137 -8.02 6.88 -2.25
C ILE A 137 -8.95 6.10 -1.31
N SER A 138 -10.00 6.73 -0.78
CA SER A 138 -10.76 6.18 0.34
C SER A 138 -11.63 4.97 0.00
N GLU A 139 -11.90 4.76 -1.28
CA GLU A 139 -12.61 3.58 -1.75
C GLU A 139 -11.71 2.34 -1.86
N ALA A 140 -10.39 2.51 -1.90
CA ALA A 140 -9.43 1.44 -2.09
C ALA A 140 -9.59 0.31 -1.06
N THR A 141 -9.57 -0.93 -1.55
CA THR A 141 -9.51 -2.14 -0.71
C THR A 141 -8.12 -2.78 -0.72
N VAL A 142 -7.32 -2.41 -1.71
CA VAL A 142 -5.91 -2.74 -1.86
C VAL A 142 -5.16 -1.50 -2.35
N VAL A 143 -3.99 -1.23 -1.79
CA VAL A 143 -3.06 -0.20 -2.25
C VAL A 143 -1.72 -0.84 -2.58
N THR A 144 -1.12 -0.49 -3.72
CA THR A 144 0.24 -0.86 -4.09
C THR A 144 1.13 0.37 -4.20
N LEU A 145 2.40 0.23 -3.80
CA LEU A 145 3.40 1.30 -3.75
C LEU A 145 4.74 0.79 -4.29
N TYR A 146 5.38 1.55 -5.16
CA TYR A 146 6.82 1.44 -5.44
C TYR A 146 7.43 2.84 -5.54
N LEU A 147 7.70 3.44 -4.38
CA LEU A 147 8.10 4.85 -4.25
C LEU A 147 9.49 4.97 -3.62
N LEU A 148 9.59 5.61 -2.44
CA LEU A 148 10.77 5.74 -1.60
C LEU A 148 10.37 5.65 -0.11
N ASP A 149 11.31 5.30 0.77
CA ASP A 149 11.05 5.27 2.22
C ASP A 149 10.55 6.64 2.75
N SER A 150 11.12 7.76 2.27
CA SER A 150 10.71 9.11 2.69
C SER A 150 9.27 9.43 2.27
N VAL A 151 8.90 9.08 1.03
CA VAL A 151 7.56 9.29 0.48
C VAL A 151 6.55 8.40 1.20
N ASN A 152 6.89 7.14 1.48
CA ASN A 152 6.04 6.24 2.26
C ASN A 152 5.77 6.78 3.68
N LEU A 153 6.78 7.37 4.33
CA LEU A 153 6.63 7.95 5.66
C LEU A 153 5.74 9.19 5.67
N GLU A 154 5.82 10.02 4.62
CA GLU A 154 4.95 11.18 4.43
C GLU A 154 3.50 10.77 4.12
N LEU A 155 3.31 9.70 3.32
CA LEU A 155 2.00 9.21 2.92
C LEU A 155 1.28 8.43 4.04
N ARG A 156 2.04 7.78 4.93
CA ARG A 156 1.50 6.90 5.99
C ARG A 156 0.39 7.51 6.85
N PRO A 157 0.47 8.75 7.36
CA PRO A 157 -0.63 9.35 8.11
C PRO A 157 -1.92 9.43 7.28
N ARG A 158 -1.82 9.77 5.99
CA ARG A 158 -2.96 9.80 5.06
C ARG A 158 -3.53 8.39 4.85
N LEU A 159 -2.69 7.38 4.64
CA LEU A 159 -3.13 5.98 4.48
C LEU A 159 -3.94 5.52 5.71
N LEU A 160 -3.42 5.75 6.92
CA LEU A 160 -4.08 5.35 8.17
C LEU A 160 -5.37 6.13 8.46
N HIS A 161 -5.48 7.37 7.99
CA HIS A 161 -6.67 8.20 8.21
C HIS A 161 -7.76 7.97 7.15
N THR A 162 -7.36 7.73 5.90
CA THR A 162 -8.25 7.74 4.74
C THR A 162 -8.78 6.35 4.40
N LEU A 163 -7.97 5.31 4.58
CA LEU A 163 -8.34 3.96 4.21
C LEU A 163 -9.18 3.29 5.29
N ARG A 164 -10.11 2.45 4.85
CA ARG A 164 -10.92 1.64 5.77
C ARG A 164 -10.06 0.60 6.47
N PRO A 165 -10.30 0.30 7.76
CA PRO A 165 -9.71 -0.86 8.41
C PRO A 165 -9.92 -2.15 7.61
N GLY A 166 -8.86 -2.95 7.47
CA GLY A 166 -8.85 -4.14 6.60
C GLY A 166 -8.32 -3.89 5.19
N THR A 167 -8.15 -2.63 4.77
CA THR A 167 -7.45 -2.31 3.52
C THR A 167 -6.03 -2.86 3.56
N ARG A 168 -5.62 -3.56 2.50
CA ARG A 168 -4.28 -4.16 2.40
C ARG A 168 -3.37 -3.24 1.62
N ILE A 169 -2.15 -3.05 2.11
CA ILE A 169 -1.15 -2.21 1.45
C ILE A 169 0.06 -3.07 1.17
N VAL A 170 0.55 -3.09 -0.07
CA VAL A 170 1.80 -3.74 -0.44
C VAL A 170 2.79 -2.72 -0.99
N SER A 171 3.99 -2.69 -0.42
CA SER A 171 5.08 -1.82 -0.88
C SER A 171 6.24 -2.67 -1.38
N HIS A 172 6.74 -2.31 -2.56
CA HIS A 172 7.95 -2.87 -3.14
C HIS A 172 9.18 -2.09 -2.63
N ALA A 173 10.15 -2.83 -2.09
CA ALA A 173 11.46 -2.41 -1.57
C ALA A 173 11.45 -1.49 -0.32
N PHE A 174 10.45 -0.64 -0.15
CA PHE A 174 10.44 0.42 0.86
C PHE A 174 9.46 0.13 1.99
N ASN A 175 9.84 0.47 3.23
CA ASN A 175 9.04 0.22 4.42
C ASN A 175 8.26 1.48 4.87
N MET A 176 7.60 1.40 6.03
CA MET A 176 6.83 2.50 6.63
C MET A 176 7.33 2.85 8.04
N GLY A 177 8.65 2.74 8.28
CA GLY A 177 9.31 3.09 9.53
C GLY A 177 8.82 2.26 10.72
N ASP A 178 8.32 2.93 11.76
CA ASP A 178 7.85 2.29 12.99
C ASP A 178 6.48 1.60 12.86
N TRP A 179 5.81 1.72 11.72
CA TRP A 179 4.68 0.85 11.37
C TRP A 179 5.23 -0.46 10.80
N ALA A 180 5.42 -1.44 11.67
CA ALA A 180 5.92 -2.75 11.27
C ALA A 180 4.95 -3.43 10.28
N ALA A 181 5.51 -4.08 9.26
CA ALA A 181 4.73 -4.87 8.32
C ALA A 181 4.14 -6.11 9.00
N ASP A 182 2.93 -6.49 8.59
CA ASP A 182 2.27 -7.72 9.02
C ASP A 182 2.88 -8.95 8.32
N GLU A 183 3.37 -8.76 7.10
CA GLU A 183 4.10 -9.79 6.34
C GLU A 183 5.24 -9.16 5.55
N ARG A 184 6.37 -9.88 5.45
CA ARG A 184 7.53 -9.49 4.64
C ARG A 184 7.96 -10.70 3.80
N ARG A 185 8.18 -10.49 2.50
CA ARG A 185 8.72 -11.51 1.59
C ARG A 185 9.96 -11.00 0.90
N SER A 186 10.95 -11.87 0.70
CA SER A 186 12.15 -11.60 -0.10
C SER A 186 12.15 -12.53 -1.30
N LEU A 187 12.11 -11.96 -2.50
CA LEU A 187 11.89 -12.67 -3.76
C LEU A 187 12.77 -12.03 -4.85
N SER A 188 13.62 -12.84 -5.50
CA SER A 188 14.39 -12.40 -6.68
C SER A 188 15.16 -11.08 -6.51
N GLY A 189 15.79 -10.89 -5.34
CA GLY A 189 16.51 -9.67 -4.98
C GLY A 189 15.63 -8.55 -4.39
N ALA A 190 14.32 -8.57 -4.65
CA ALA A 190 13.38 -7.59 -4.11
C ALA A 190 12.84 -7.99 -2.73
N THR A 191 12.45 -6.99 -1.94
CA THR A 191 11.66 -7.20 -0.71
C THR A 191 10.28 -6.61 -0.89
N LEU A 192 9.24 -7.38 -0.56
CA LEU A 192 7.86 -6.92 -0.48
C LEU A 192 7.42 -6.83 0.98
N TYR A 193 6.73 -5.75 1.31
CA TYR A 193 6.15 -5.53 2.63
C TYR A 193 4.64 -5.42 2.50
N LYS A 194 3.91 -6.00 3.46
CA LYS A 194 2.46 -5.92 3.53
C LYS A 194 1.99 -5.40 4.87
N TRP A 195 1.00 -4.52 4.82
CA TRP A 195 0.25 -4.06 5.98
C TRP A 195 -1.24 -4.27 5.77
N VAL A 196 -1.96 -4.40 6.87
CA VAL A 196 -3.41 -4.31 6.94
C VAL A 196 -3.75 -3.11 7.81
N VAL A 197 -4.50 -2.14 7.27
CA VAL A 197 -4.92 -0.95 8.01
C VAL A 197 -5.72 -1.39 9.24
N PRO A 198 -5.26 -1.11 10.48
CA PRO A 198 -5.92 -1.57 11.69
C PRO A 198 -7.10 -0.66 12.07
N ALA A 199 -8.15 -1.25 12.63
CA ALA A 199 -9.25 -0.51 13.27
C ALA A 199 -8.72 0.32 14.45
N GLN A 200 -9.32 1.47 14.72
CA GLN A 200 -8.93 2.34 15.84
C GLN A 200 -9.72 1.96 17.09
N ILE A 201 -9.10 1.15 17.95
CA ILE A 201 -9.76 0.45 19.05
C ILE A 201 -9.19 0.79 20.44
N ALA A 202 -8.29 1.76 20.53
CA ALA A 202 -7.87 2.31 21.81
C ALA A 202 -9.09 2.85 22.58
N GLY A 203 -9.23 2.49 23.84
CA GLY A 203 -10.40 2.85 24.63
C GLY A 203 -10.84 1.74 25.57
N THR A 204 -12.05 1.89 26.13
CA THR A 204 -12.65 0.91 27.02
C THR A 204 -13.77 0.17 26.29
N TRP A 205 -13.75 -1.16 26.37
CA TRP A 205 -14.79 -2.02 25.80
C TRP A 205 -15.32 -2.95 26.87
N GLU A 206 -16.63 -3.22 26.84
CA GLU A 206 -17.29 -4.07 27.81
C GLU A 206 -18.30 -4.98 27.10
N TRP A 207 -18.37 -6.25 27.53
CA TRP A 207 -19.35 -7.20 27.04
C TRP A 207 -19.71 -8.23 28.13
N ASN A 208 -20.89 -8.83 27.97
CA ASN A 208 -21.37 -9.89 28.85
C ASN A 208 -21.19 -11.25 28.18
N ARG A 209 -20.67 -12.23 28.91
CA ARG A 209 -20.61 -13.63 28.50
C ARG A 209 -21.94 -14.32 28.81
N ALA A 210 -22.21 -15.44 28.12
CA ALA A 210 -23.44 -16.20 28.28
C ALA A 210 -23.66 -16.76 29.71
N ASP A 211 -22.59 -16.96 30.48
CA ASP A 211 -22.63 -17.41 31.88
C ASP A 211 -22.93 -16.28 32.88
N GLY A 212 -23.10 -15.04 32.40
CA GLY A 212 -23.40 -13.86 33.20
C GLY A 212 -22.17 -13.05 33.64
N LYS A 213 -20.95 -13.51 33.33
CA LYS A 213 -19.73 -12.76 33.63
C LYS A 213 -19.58 -11.54 32.73
N THR A 214 -19.10 -10.42 33.28
CA THR A 214 -18.85 -9.17 32.56
C THR A 214 -17.36 -8.99 32.33
N TYR A 215 -16.95 -8.90 31.07
CA TYR A 215 -15.57 -8.57 30.70
C TYR A 215 -15.48 -7.08 30.38
N ARG A 216 -14.45 -6.43 30.90
CA ARG A 216 -14.09 -5.06 30.57
C ARG A 216 -12.61 -4.99 30.22
N ILE A 217 -12.28 -4.40 29.08
CA ILE A 217 -10.90 -4.20 28.64
C ILE A 217 -10.61 -2.71 28.46
N GLU A 218 -9.40 -2.31 28.82
CA GLU A 218 -8.86 -0.98 28.57
C GLU A 218 -7.65 -1.13 27.65
N LEU A 219 -7.79 -0.67 26.41
CA LEU A 219 -6.82 -0.88 25.34
C LEU A 219 -6.02 0.39 25.03
N GLN A 220 -4.71 0.20 24.89
CA GLN A 220 -3.78 1.10 24.24
C GLN A 220 -3.39 0.52 22.90
N GLN A 221 -3.16 1.40 21.92
CA GLN A 221 -2.89 0.99 20.55
C GLN A 221 -1.79 1.83 19.92
N LYS A 222 -0.92 1.16 19.18
CA LYS A 222 -0.04 1.77 18.20
C LYS A 222 -0.08 0.93 16.93
N PHE A 223 -0.74 1.44 15.88
CA PHE A 223 -1.04 0.69 14.66
C PHE A 223 -1.76 -0.62 14.99
N GLN A 224 -1.27 -1.77 14.52
CA GLN A 224 -1.83 -3.09 14.84
C GLN A 224 -1.39 -3.64 16.21
N LYS A 225 -0.44 -2.99 16.89
CA LYS A 225 0.02 -3.43 18.22
C LYS A 225 -0.92 -2.91 19.28
N VAL A 226 -1.50 -3.84 20.03
CA VAL A 226 -2.49 -3.58 21.08
C VAL A 226 -1.97 -4.14 22.40
N SER A 227 -2.13 -3.37 23.47
CA SER A 227 -1.85 -3.77 24.85
C SER A 227 -2.93 -3.22 25.76
N GLY A 228 -3.02 -3.69 27.00
CA GLY A 228 -4.07 -3.21 27.88
C GLY A 228 -4.20 -3.95 29.19
N SER A 229 -5.26 -3.59 29.92
CA SER A 229 -5.72 -4.31 31.12
C SER A 229 -7.08 -4.92 30.86
N VAL A 230 -7.35 -6.06 31.50
CA VAL A 230 -8.65 -6.73 31.46
C VAL A 230 -9.17 -6.90 32.87
N TYR A 231 -10.49 -6.84 33.00
CA TYR A 231 -11.24 -7.00 34.23
C TYR A 231 -12.39 -7.97 33.99
N LEU A 232 -12.64 -8.85 34.95
CA LEU A 232 -13.74 -9.79 34.99
C LEU A 232 -14.58 -9.51 36.23
N ASP A 233 -15.84 -9.14 36.05
CA ASP A 233 -16.76 -8.73 37.12
C ASP A 233 -16.17 -7.65 38.05
N GLY A 234 -15.39 -6.74 37.46
CA GLY A 234 -14.71 -5.64 38.16
C GLY A 234 -13.33 -6.00 38.74
N GLU A 235 -13.01 -7.29 38.86
CA GLU A 235 -11.71 -7.76 39.36
C GLU A 235 -10.67 -7.86 38.25
N LYS A 236 -9.41 -7.57 38.55
CA LYS A 236 -8.35 -7.57 37.53
C LYS A 236 -8.04 -9.00 37.08
N ALA A 237 -8.11 -9.23 35.76
CA ALA A 237 -7.77 -10.48 35.11
C ALA A 237 -6.44 -10.35 34.32
N HIS A 238 -6.04 -11.41 33.63
CA HIS A 238 -4.82 -11.45 32.82
C HIS A 238 -5.14 -11.43 31.32
N LEU A 239 -4.50 -10.51 30.60
CA LEU A 239 -4.47 -10.46 29.14
C LEU A 239 -3.20 -11.19 28.67
N GLU A 240 -3.39 -12.33 28.00
CA GLU A 240 -2.29 -13.17 27.52
C GLU A 240 -1.85 -12.79 26.11
N SER A 241 -2.82 -12.47 25.25
CA SER A 241 -2.53 -11.94 23.93
C SER A 241 -3.66 -11.08 23.42
N ALA A 242 -3.30 -10.07 22.62
CA ALA A 242 -4.19 -9.24 21.85
C ALA A 242 -3.62 -9.11 20.43
N LYS A 243 -4.31 -9.65 19.43
CA LYS A 243 -3.88 -9.60 18.02
C LYS A 243 -4.92 -8.87 17.21
N LEU A 244 -4.57 -7.70 16.70
CA LEU A 244 -5.41 -6.91 15.83
C LEU A 244 -5.00 -7.09 14.37
N SER A 245 -5.96 -7.39 13.50
CA SER A 245 -5.78 -7.39 12.06
C SER A 245 -7.03 -6.84 11.39
N GLY A 246 -6.89 -5.71 10.68
CA GLY A 246 -8.04 -5.00 10.12
C GLY A 246 -9.05 -4.65 11.21
N CYS A 247 -10.28 -5.14 11.02
CA CYS A 247 -11.40 -4.95 11.95
C CYS A 247 -11.50 -6.02 13.05
N ARG A 248 -10.59 -7.01 13.10
CA ARG A 248 -10.71 -8.17 13.97
C ARG A 248 -9.65 -8.15 15.06
N LEU A 249 -10.09 -8.22 16.31
CA LEU A 249 -9.24 -8.36 17.50
C LEU A 249 -9.45 -9.76 18.09
N GLU A 250 -8.39 -10.56 18.12
CA GLU A 250 -8.36 -11.81 18.89
C GLU A 250 -7.77 -11.53 20.27
N LEU A 251 -8.48 -11.97 21.31
CA LEU A 251 -8.07 -11.89 22.69
C LEU A 251 -7.93 -13.28 23.28
N MET A 252 -6.87 -13.47 24.06
CA MET A 252 -6.75 -14.61 24.97
C MET A 252 -6.60 -14.08 26.38
N LEU A 253 -7.52 -14.47 27.26
CA LEU A 253 -7.68 -13.94 28.61
C LEU A 253 -7.69 -15.08 29.61
N ARG A 254 -7.39 -14.81 30.88
CA ARG A 254 -7.66 -15.73 31.99
C ARG A 254 -7.96 -14.96 33.26
N GLU A 255 -8.92 -15.45 34.04
CA GLU A 255 -9.33 -14.85 35.32
C GLU A 255 -8.15 -14.73 36.30
N HIS A 256 -7.37 -15.81 36.43
CA HIS A 256 -6.16 -15.87 37.24
C HIS A 256 -5.15 -16.82 36.59
N LYS A 257 -3.88 -16.81 37.03
CA LYS A 257 -2.77 -17.51 36.35
C LYS A 257 -3.01 -19.00 36.06
N THR A 258 -3.78 -19.70 36.88
CA THR A 258 -4.07 -21.13 36.75
C THR A 258 -5.44 -21.43 36.14
N ALA A 259 -6.23 -20.39 35.82
CA ALA A 259 -7.54 -20.56 35.20
C ALA A 259 -7.40 -21.01 33.73
N PRO A 260 -8.42 -21.67 33.16
CA PRO A 260 -8.53 -21.88 31.72
C PRO A 260 -8.47 -20.55 30.95
N PHE A 261 -8.07 -20.63 29.68
CA PHE A 261 -8.12 -19.46 28.80
C PHE A 261 -9.55 -19.26 28.29
N ASP A 262 -9.98 -18.01 28.28
CA ASP A 262 -11.13 -17.57 27.51
C ASP A 262 -10.60 -16.89 26.23
N CYS A 263 -11.06 -17.36 25.08
CA CYS A 263 -10.68 -16.84 23.78
C CYS A 263 -11.86 -16.06 23.20
N PHE A 264 -11.61 -14.80 22.80
CA PHE A 264 -12.63 -13.98 22.19
C PHE A 264 -12.17 -13.42 20.85
N THR A 265 -13.08 -13.44 19.88
CA THR A 265 -12.98 -12.66 18.65
C THR A 265 -13.92 -11.46 18.74
N LEU A 266 -13.35 -10.25 18.80
CA LEU A 266 -14.09 -8.99 18.72
C LEU A 266 -14.04 -8.47 17.28
N GLN A 267 -15.20 -8.14 16.74
CA GLN A 267 -15.34 -7.59 15.39
C GLN A 267 -15.77 -6.13 15.48
N TYR A 268 -14.98 -5.25 14.87
CA TYR A 268 -15.24 -3.82 14.80
C TYR A 268 -15.78 -3.40 13.43
N SER A 269 -16.35 -2.19 13.36
CA SER A 269 -16.74 -1.54 12.11
C SER A 269 -15.52 -1.10 11.30
N ASP A 270 -15.69 -1.03 9.98
CA ASP A 270 -14.71 -0.54 9.01
C ASP A 270 -14.84 0.97 8.74
N SER A 271 -15.53 1.71 9.63
CA SER A 271 -15.75 3.15 9.50
C SER A 271 -14.45 3.96 9.64
N ARG A 272 -14.33 5.00 8.81
CA ARG A 272 -13.22 5.97 8.85
C ARG A 272 -13.38 6.87 10.09
N GLY A 273 -12.32 7.02 10.88
CA GLY A 273 -12.29 7.99 12.00
C GLY A 273 -12.85 7.50 13.34
N GLY A 274 -13.16 6.21 13.48
CA GLY A 274 -13.56 5.59 14.75
C GLY A 274 -14.20 4.23 14.52
N SER A 275 -13.88 3.26 15.37
CA SER A 275 -14.38 1.89 15.26
C SER A 275 -15.46 1.64 16.30
N GLU A 276 -16.58 1.05 15.89
CA GLU A 276 -17.65 0.58 16.78
C GLU A 276 -17.52 -0.93 16.96
N LEU A 277 -17.79 -1.45 18.16
CA LEU A 277 -17.80 -2.89 18.41
C LEU A 277 -19.11 -3.50 17.89
N LEU A 278 -19.02 -4.32 16.85
CA LEU A 278 -20.18 -4.93 16.18
C LEU A 278 -20.59 -6.27 16.81
N SER A 279 -19.62 -7.08 17.20
CA SER A 279 -19.89 -8.38 17.83
C SER A 279 -18.71 -8.90 18.63
N VAL A 280 -19.01 -9.79 19.57
CA VAL A 280 -18.05 -10.58 20.34
C VAL A 280 -18.44 -12.04 20.21
N THR A 281 -17.49 -12.88 19.80
CA THR A 281 -17.65 -14.34 19.72
C THR A 281 -16.65 -14.99 20.65
N GLU A 282 -17.07 -16.03 21.35
CA GLU A 282 -16.21 -16.87 22.19
C GLU A 282 -15.87 -18.15 21.42
N ASP A 283 -14.59 -18.53 21.39
CA ASP A 283 -14.06 -19.68 20.64
C ASP A 283 -14.02 -20.99 21.46
#